data_AF-A0A0F4IWZ7-F1
#
_entry.id   AF-A0A0F4IWZ7-F1
#
_cell.length_a   1.000
_cell.length_b   1.000
_cell.length_c   1.000
_cell.angle_alpha   90.00
_cell.angle_beta   90.00
_cell.angle_gamma   90.00
#
_symmetry.space_group_name_H-M   'P 1'
#
loop_
_entity.id
_entity.type
_entity.pdbx_description
1 polymer ?
#
loop_
_entity_poly.entity_id
_entity_poly.type
_entity_poly.pdbx_seq_one_letter_code
_entity_poly.pdbx_strand_id
1 'polypeptide(L)'
;LARGVTPDRIRLALTTGLPSPVHHPAALVRKRLESKLPAAPPDPAPAPEPATPPARAECTECRASGPPAAFTDGRCRACRPEDPRPPVFTPTLTPAEVRAHAARIRERNRR
;
A
#
# COMPACT_ATOMS: atom_id res chain seq x y z
N LEU A 1 -26.86 22.91 -7.96
CA LEU A 1 -26.08 23.66 -6.96
C LEU A 1 -25.32 22.66 -6.12
N ALA A 2 -25.94 21.96 -5.17
CA ALA A 2 -25.36 20.78 -4.53
C ALA A 2 -25.30 19.55 -5.46
N ARG A 3 -26.30 19.37 -6.34
CA ARG A 3 -26.36 18.28 -7.34
C ARG A 3 -25.74 18.65 -8.70
N GLY A 4 -24.78 19.57 -8.74
CA GLY A 4 -24.08 19.97 -9.99
C GLY A 4 -24.87 20.81 -11.01
N VAL A 5 -26.18 21.08 -10.81
CA VAL A 5 -26.99 21.88 -11.76
C VAL A 5 -26.85 23.40 -11.55
N THR A 6 -26.70 24.18 -12.62
CA THR A 6 -26.61 25.66 -12.54
C THR A 6 -27.98 26.32 -12.25
N PRO A 7 -28.01 27.54 -11.67
CA PRO A 7 -29.26 28.29 -11.47
C PRO A 7 -30.07 28.48 -12.76
N ASP A 8 -29.42 28.80 -13.88
CA ASP A 8 -30.10 29.00 -15.17
C ASP A 8 -30.77 27.73 -15.68
N ARG A 9 -30.10 26.58 -15.51
CA ARG A 9 -30.65 25.27 -15.88
C ARG A 9 -31.88 24.93 -15.03
N ILE A 10 -31.88 25.30 -13.74
CA ILE A 10 -33.05 25.15 -12.85
C ILE A 10 -34.19 26.04 -13.35
N ARG A 11 -33.92 27.33 -13.62
CA ARG A 11 -34.92 28.27 -14.13
C ARG A 11 -35.56 27.75 -15.41
N LEU A 12 -34.74 27.34 -16.38
CA LEU A 12 -35.20 26.75 -17.63
C LEU A 12 -36.09 25.51 -17.39
N ALA A 13 -35.68 24.58 -16.52
CA ALA A 13 -36.48 23.39 -16.22
C ALA A 13 -37.84 23.71 -15.58
N LEU A 14 -37.91 24.77 -14.77
CA LEU A 14 -39.15 25.20 -14.11
C LEU A 14 -40.10 25.96 -15.05
N THR A 15 -39.57 26.77 -15.96
CA THR A 15 -40.38 27.70 -16.78
C THR A 15 -40.61 27.25 -18.23
N THR A 16 -39.97 26.18 -18.69
CA THR A 16 -40.20 25.66 -20.05
C THR A 16 -41.50 24.88 -20.17
N GLY A 17 -42.27 25.12 -21.24
CA GLY A 17 -43.50 24.38 -21.54
C GLY A 17 -44.54 24.51 -20.43
N LEU A 18 -44.78 25.73 -19.94
CA LEU A 18 -45.83 25.99 -18.97
C LEU A 18 -47.20 25.83 -19.63
N PRO A 19 -48.17 25.19 -18.97
CA PRO A 19 -49.54 25.20 -19.45
C PRO A 19 -50.12 26.61 -19.35
N SER A 20 -51.07 26.94 -20.22
CA SER A 20 -51.79 28.21 -20.16
C SER A 20 -53.29 27.95 -20.09
N PRO A 21 -54.00 28.43 -19.06
CA PRO A 21 -53.51 29.20 -17.91
C PRO A 21 -52.85 28.34 -16.81
N VAL A 22 -52.01 28.95 -15.97
CA VAL A 22 -51.49 28.33 -14.75
C VAL A 22 -52.34 28.76 -13.55
N HIS A 23 -53.18 27.86 -13.05
CA HIS A 23 -54.05 28.15 -11.91
C HIS A 23 -53.32 28.14 -10.55
N HIS A 24 -52.29 27.29 -10.40
CA HIS A 24 -51.56 27.11 -9.14
C HIS A 24 -50.03 27.08 -9.35
N PRO A 25 -49.37 28.26 -9.43
CA PRO A 25 -47.94 28.35 -9.72
C PRO A 25 -47.05 27.61 -8.72
N ALA A 26 -47.32 27.78 -7.42
CA ALA A 26 -46.54 27.14 -6.36
C ALA A 26 -46.61 25.60 -6.42
N ALA A 27 -47.81 25.04 -6.65
CA ALA A 27 -48.00 23.60 -6.77
C ALA A 27 -47.30 23.03 -8.01
N LEU A 28 -47.32 23.76 -9.13
CA LEU A 28 -46.62 23.39 -10.35
C LEU A 28 -45.10 23.35 -10.15
N VAL A 29 -44.54 24.37 -9.50
CA VAL A 29 -43.11 24.44 -9.19
C VAL A 29 -42.70 23.28 -8.28
N ARG A 30 -43.45 23.01 -7.21
CA ARG A 30 -43.20 21.87 -6.32
C ARG A 30 -43.15 20.55 -7.09
N LYS A 31 -44.20 20.28 -7.88
CA LYS A 31 -44.28 19.04 -8.68
C LYS A 31 -43.13 18.90 -9.67
N ARG A 32 -42.70 20.00 -10.31
CA ARG A 32 -41.55 19.98 -11.23
C ARG A 32 -40.23 19.78 -10.50
N LEU A 33 -40.05 20.38 -9.32
CA LEU A 33 -38.87 20.15 -8.50
C LEU A 33 -38.75 18.70 -8.08
N GLU A 34 -39.87 18.06 -7.69
CA GLU A 34 -39.89 16.65 -7.31
C GLU A 34 -39.67 15.72 -8.52
N SER A 35 -40.39 15.94 -9.62
CA SER A 35 -40.35 15.06 -10.79
C SER A 35 -39.11 15.22 -11.68
N LYS A 36 -38.49 16.40 -11.69
CA LYS A 36 -37.32 16.71 -12.53
C LYS A 36 -36.04 16.87 -11.73
N LEU A 37 -36.03 16.45 -10.46
CA LEU A 37 -34.82 16.52 -9.65
C LEU A 37 -33.77 15.56 -10.24
N PRO A 38 -32.53 16.02 -10.48
CA PRO A 38 -31.44 15.11 -10.78
C PRO A 38 -31.21 14.18 -9.59
N ALA A 39 -30.70 12.98 -9.88
CA ALA A 39 -30.25 12.05 -8.85
C ALA A 39 -29.28 12.74 -7.87
N ALA A 40 -29.32 12.30 -6.61
CA ALA A 40 -28.31 12.76 -5.65
C ALA A 40 -26.92 12.43 -6.19
N PRO A 41 -25.93 13.34 -6.03
CA PRO A 41 -24.56 13.00 -6.33
C PRO A 41 -24.14 11.77 -5.53
N PRO A 42 -23.25 10.93 -6.06
CA PRO A 42 -22.71 9.80 -5.30
C PRO A 42 -22.05 10.32 -4.03
N ASP A 43 -22.08 9.51 -2.97
CA ASP A 43 -21.33 9.82 -1.75
C ASP A 43 -19.85 10.00 -2.10
N PRO A 44 -19.17 10.98 -1.48
CA PRO A 44 -17.74 11.14 -1.66
C PRO A 44 -17.05 9.82 -1.32
N ALA A 45 -16.20 9.35 -2.23
CA ALA A 45 -15.42 8.15 -2.00
C ALA A 45 -14.65 8.30 -0.67
N PRO A 46 -14.53 7.22 0.12
CA PRO A 46 -13.75 7.28 1.35
C PRO A 46 -12.35 7.79 1.02
N ALA A 47 -11.89 8.78 1.79
CA ALA A 47 -10.54 9.31 1.64
C ALA A 47 -9.54 8.15 1.80
N PRO A 48 -8.48 8.07 0.96
CA PRO A 48 -7.44 7.07 1.16
C PRO A 48 -6.86 7.24 2.56
N GLU A 49 -6.71 6.12 3.29
CA GLU A 49 -6.07 6.15 4.60
C GLU A 49 -4.68 6.80 4.48
N PRO A 50 -4.29 7.66 5.44
CA PRO A 50 -2.96 8.25 5.42
C PRO A 50 -1.92 7.13 5.47
N ALA A 51 -1.12 7.02 4.41
CA ALA A 51 -0.02 6.07 4.36
C ALA A 51 0.88 6.31 5.57
N THR A 52 0.98 5.31 6.46
CA THR A 52 1.86 5.41 7.63
C THR A 52 3.29 5.58 7.13
N PRO A 53 4.03 6.62 7.58
CA PRO A 53 5.40 6.80 7.15
C PRO A 53 6.23 5.56 7.53
N PRO A 54 7.19 5.14 6.69
CA PRO A 54 8.00 3.96 6.98
C PRO A 54 8.78 4.18 8.28
N ALA A 55 8.75 3.19 9.17
CA ALA A 55 9.49 3.21 10.43
C ALA A 55 10.99 3.44 10.16
N ARG A 56 11.64 4.25 11.01
CA ARG A 56 13.07 4.52 10.98
C ARG A 56 13.70 4.10 12.30
N ALA A 57 14.94 3.62 12.24
CA ALA A 57 15.77 3.28 13.40
C ALA A 57 17.10 4.05 13.34
N GLU A 58 17.82 4.12 14.46
CA GLU A 58 19.10 4.79 14.58
C GLU A 58 20.20 3.83 15.02
N CYS A 59 21.42 4.07 14.57
CA CYS A 59 22.59 3.36 15.09
C CYS A 59 22.84 3.74 16.55
N THR A 60 23.05 2.74 17.41
CA THR A 60 23.37 2.95 18.82
C THR A 60 24.71 3.65 19.07
N GLU A 61 25.61 3.69 18.08
CA GLU A 61 26.92 4.33 18.17
C GLU A 61 26.98 5.68 17.46
N CYS A 62 26.84 5.68 16.13
CA CYS A 62 27.03 6.91 15.33
C CYS A 62 25.75 7.71 15.09
N ARG A 63 24.60 7.26 15.62
CA ARG A 63 23.27 7.91 15.46
C ARG A 63 22.78 8.07 14.02
N ALA A 64 23.38 7.36 13.05
CA ALA A 64 22.89 7.35 11.68
C ALA A 64 21.47 6.77 11.61
N SER A 65 20.53 7.50 11.00
CA SER A 65 19.14 7.06 10.80
C SER A 65 18.98 6.26 9.51
N GLY A 66 18.15 5.22 9.53
CA GLY A 66 17.89 4.36 8.37
C GLY A 66 16.67 3.46 8.54
N PRO A 67 16.35 2.64 7.53
CA PRO A 67 15.34 1.60 7.69
C PRO A 67 15.81 0.59 8.76
N PRO A 68 14.89 -0.01 9.56
CA PRO A 68 15.24 -0.99 10.59
C PRO A 68 16.13 -2.14 10.07
N ALA A 69 15.91 -2.59 8.84
CA ALA A 69 16.68 -3.65 8.19
C ALA A 69 18.16 -3.28 7.89
N ALA A 70 18.54 -2.00 7.96
CA ALA A 70 19.93 -1.56 7.80
C ALA A 70 20.78 -1.77 9.07
N PHE A 71 20.15 -2.15 10.17
CA PHE A 71 20.80 -2.37 11.47
C PHE A 71 20.74 -3.86 11.85
N THR A 72 21.78 -4.32 12.52
CA THR A 72 21.89 -5.67 13.11
C THR A 72 22.51 -5.41 14.46
N ASP A 73 21.87 -5.94 15.49
CA ASP A 73 22.19 -5.65 16.90
C ASP A 73 22.26 -4.13 17.18
N GLY A 74 21.42 -3.34 16.50
CA GLY A 74 21.34 -1.88 16.65
C GLY A 74 22.51 -1.10 16.02
N ARG A 75 23.42 -1.76 15.29
CA ARG A 75 24.62 -1.13 14.72
C ARG A 75 24.58 -1.10 13.20
N CYS A 76 24.93 0.04 12.61
CA CYS A 76 25.02 0.20 11.16
C CYS A 76 26.22 -0.57 10.60
N ARG A 77 26.24 -0.84 9.30
CA ARG A 77 27.33 -1.57 8.64
C ARG A 77 28.73 -0.99 8.91
N ALA A 78 28.84 0.34 8.98
CA ALA A 78 30.14 1.01 9.20
C ALA A 78 30.65 0.90 10.64
N CYS A 79 29.73 0.83 11.62
CA CYS A 79 30.08 0.67 13.02
C CYS A 79 30.39 -0.79 13.38
N ARG A 80 29.85 -1.76 12.62
CA ARG A 80 30.11 -3.17 12.91
C ARG A 80 31.60 -3.49 12.83
N PRO A 81 32.16 -4.26 13.79
CA PRO A 81 33.44 -4.91 13.54
C PRO A 81 33.28 -5.72 12.26
N GLU A 82 34.34 -5.82 11.46
CA GLU A 82 34.34 -6.79 10.38
C GLU A 82 34.01 -8.14 10.99
N ASP A 83 32.84 -8.69 10.62
CA ASP A 83 32.53 -10.06 10.93
C ASP A 83 33.72 -10.89 10.44
N PRO A 84 34.29 -11.77 11.28
CA PRO A 84 35.32 -12.67 10.80
C PRO A 84 34.75 -13.34 9.57
N ARG A 85 35.42 -13.12 8.42
CA ARG A 85 35.05 -13.79 7.16
C ARG A 85 34.85 -15.25 7.53
N PRO A 86 33.65 -15.84 7.30
CA PRO A 86 33.42 -17.23 7.65
C PRO A 86 34.58 -18.02 7.05
N PRO A 87 35.24 -18.89 7.83
CA PRO A 87 36.44 -19.56 7.39
C PRO A 87 36.13 -20.17 6.03
N VAL A 88 36.91 -19.79 5.02
CA VAL A 88 36.79 -20.43 3.71
C VAL A 88 37.14 -21.89 3.99
N PHE A 89 36.14 -22.77 3.91
CA PHE A 89 36.36 -24.19 4.08
C PHE A 89 37.22 -24.64 2.89
N THR A 90 38.53 -24.71 3.12
CA THR A 90 39.46 -25.37 2.22
C THR A 90 39.46 -26.84 2.60
N PRO A 91 38.76 -27.72 1.87
CA PRO A 91 38.82 -29.14 2.15
C PRO A 91 40.28 -29.59 2.03
N THR A 92 40.82 -30.16 3.10
CA THR A 92 42.17 -30.76 3.12
C THR A 92 42.24 -32.07 2.34
N LEU A 93 41.09 -32.70 2.08
CA LEU A 93 40.97 -33.93 1.31
C LEU A 93 40.21 -33.68 0.02
N THR A 94 40.71 -34.25 -1.07
CA THR A 94 40.00 -34.32 -2.34
C THR A 94 38.74 -35.19 -2.20
N PRO A 95 37.71 -34.96 -3.04
CA PRO A 95 36.52 -35.80 -3.04
C PRO A 95 36.83 -37.30 -3.27
N ALA A 96 37.91 -37.62 -3.98
CA ALA A 96 38.34 -38.99 -4.21
C ALA A 96 38.84 -39.65 -2.92
N GLU A 97 39.65 -38.94 -2.13
CA GLU A 97 40.16 -39.43 -0.84
C GLU A 97 39.04 -39.63 0.18
N VAL A 98 38.06 -38.72 0.22
CA VAL A 98 36.87 -38.86 1.07
C VAL A 98 36.09 -40.12 0.69
N ARG A 99 35.85 -40.36 -0.61
CA ARG A 99 35.16 -41.56 -1.09
C ARG A 99 35.92 -42.84 -0.77
N ALA A 100 37.25 -42.84 -0.95
CA ALA A 100 38.11 -43.98 -0.62
C ALA A 100 38.11 -44.28 0.88
N HIS A 101 38.14 -43.26 1.74
CA HIS A 101 38.05 -43.43 3.19
C HIS A 101 36.67 -43.97 3.61
N ALA A 102 35.58 -43.43 3.05
CA ALA A 102 34.23 -43.91 3.32
C ALA A 102 34.03 -45.38 2.91
N ALA A 103 34.58 -45.79 1.76
CA ALA A 103 34.54 -47.19 1.32
C ALA A 103 35.25 -48.13 2.31
N ARG A 104 36.44 -47.74 2.79
CA ARG A 104 37.19 -48.51 3.80
C ARG A 104 36.40 -48.70 5.11
N ILE A 105 35.76 -47.64 5.61
CA ILE A 105 34.95 -47.74 6.84
C ILE A 105 33.74 -48.65 6.62
N ARG A 106 33.03 -48.52 5.50
CA ARG A 106 31.86 -49.37 5.19
C ARG A 106 32.23 -50.85 5.11
N GLU A 107 33.37 -51.16 4.49
CA GLU A 107 33.86 -52.54 4.39
C GLU A 107 34.24 -53.10 5.77
N ARG A 108 34.93 -52.29 6.59
CA ARG A 108 35.27 -52.68 7.96
C ARG A 108 34.03 -52.97 8.81
N ASN A 109 32.97 -52.17 8.66
CA ASN A 109 31.73 -52.31 9.42
C ASN A 109 30.80 -53.41 8.88
N ARG A 110 31.16 -54.09 7.77
CA ARG A 110 30.40 -55.22 7.23
C ARG A 110 30.79 -56.54 7.90
N ARG A 111 31.85 -56.56 8.72
CA ARG A 111 32.31 -57.72 9.49
C ARG A 111 31.64 -57.79 10.85
#